data_AF-N9XS31-F1
#
_entry.id   AF-N9XS31-F1
#
_cell.length_a   1.000
_cell.length_b   1.000
_cell.length_c   1.000
_cell.angle_alpha   90.00
_cell.angle_beta   90.00
_cell.angle_gamma   90.00
#
_symmetry.space_group_name_H-M   'P 1'
#
loop_
_entity.id
_entity.type
_entity.pdbx_description
1 polymer ?
#
loop_
_entity_poly.entity_id
_entity_poly.type
_entity_poly.pdbx_seq_one_letter_code
_entity_poly.pdbx_strand_id
1 'polypeptide(L)'
;MIIDKEKYDNLLKELETYKCVVQALQFENDKIIKENKELKEQLNKKHKGGRKKKLTDMEIESIKMYRLQGISIRELSKIFNCSVGTIYNVIKGLEY
;
A
#
# COMPACT_ATOMS: atom_id res chain seq x y z
N MET A 1 16.87 4.46 -49.72
CA MET A 1 17.32 3.24 -49.03
C MET A 1 16.35 2.13 -49.40
N ILE A 2 16.70 1.26 -50.34
CA ILE A 2 15.85 0.13 -50.72
C ILE A 2 16.20 -0.99 -49.74
N ILE A 3 15.25 -1.36 -48.88
CA ILE A 3 15.43 -2.49 -47.98
C ILE A 3 15.35 -3.75 -48.86
N ASP A 4 16.36 -4.62 -48.78
CA ASP A 4 16.33 -5.91 -49.46
C ASP A 4 15.07 -6.68 -49.06
N LYS A 5 14.41 -7.28 -50.05
CA LYS A 5 13.13 -7.99 -49.86
C LYS A 5 13.21 -9.03 -48.75
N GLU A 6 14.32 -9.77 -48.69
CA GLU A 6 14.59 -10.76 -47.66
C GLU A 6 14.68 -10.14 -46.25
N LYS A 7 15.27 -8.95 -46.13
CA LYS A 7 15.35 -8.22 -44.86
C LYS A 7 13.98 -7.70 -44.42
N TYR A 8 13.13 -7.29 -45.36
CA TYR A 8 11.74 -6.91 -45.08
C TYR A 8 10.92 -8.11 -44.59
N ASP A 9 11.04 -9.26 -45.25
CA ASP A 9 10.31 -10.48 -44.88
C ASP A 9 10.72 -11.00 -43.49
N ASN A 10 12.02 -10.93 -43.16
CA ASN A 10 12.51 -11.27 -41.83
C ASN A 10 11.99 -10.31 -40.76
N LEU A 11 11.98 -9.00 -41.04
CA LEU A 11 11.44 -8.00 -40.12
C LEU A 11 9.93 -8.23 -39.87
N LEU A 12 9.18 -8.63 -40.89
CA LEU A 12 7.74 -8.91 -40.78
C LEU A 12 7.49 -10.10 -39.84
N LYS A 13 8.26 -11.18 -39.98
CA LYS A 13 8.20 -12.35 -39.07
C LYS A 13 8.53 -11.97 -37.63
N GLU A 14 9.57 -11.15 -37.44
CA GLU A 14 9.97 -10.68 -36.12
C GLU A 14 8.85 -9.86 -35.46
N LEU A 15 8.24 -8.94 -36.22
CA LEU A 15 7.09 -8.14 -35.77
C LEU A 15 5.91 -9.00 -35.34
N GLU A 16 5.63 -10.07 -36.09
CA GLU A 16 4.56 -11.01 -35.78
C GLU A 16 4.85 -11.80 -34.49
N THR A 17 6.08 -12.30 -34.33
CA THR A 17 6.49 -12.94 -33.08
C THR A 17 6.41 -12.01 -31.87
N TYR A 18 6.86 -10.76 -31.99
CA TYR A 18 6.73 -9.77 -30.91
C TYR A 18 5.27 -9.50 -30.55
N LYS A 19 4.36 -9.42 -31.53
CA LYS A 19 2.92 -9.25 -31.26
C LYS A 19 2.37 -10.43 -30.45
N CYS A 20 2.73 -11.66 -30.82
CA CYS A 20 2.30 -12.85 -30.08
C CYS A 20 2.81 -12.83 -28.63
N VAL A 21 4.09 -12.49 -28.42
CA VAL A 21 4.68 -12.40 -27.08
C VAL A 21 4.00 -11.32 -26.24
N VAL A 22 3.76 -10.14 -26.80
CA VAL A 22 3.07 -9.05 -26.11
C VAL A 22 1.66 -9.47 -25.69
N GLN A 23 0.91 -10.15 -26.56
CA GLN A 23 -0.42 -10.66 -26.23
C GLN A 23 -0.39 -11.69 -25.10
N ALA A 24 0.58 -12.62 -25.11
CA ALA A 24 0.74 -13.60 -24.05
C ALA A 24 1.07 -12.93 -22.70
N LEU A 25 1.99 -11.96 -22.69
CA LEU A 25 2.35 -11.21 -21.49
C LEU A 25 1.18 -10.35 -20.96
N GLN A 26 0.37 -9.77 -21.84
CA GLN A 26 -0.85 -9.06 -21.46
C GLN A 26 -1.84 -9.99 -20.76
N PHE A 27 -2.05 -11.19 -21.31
CA PHE A 27 -2.93 -12.18 -20.71
C PHE A 27 -2.46 -12.64 -19.33
N GLU A 28 -1.16 -12.88 -19.15
CA GLU A 28 -0.60 -13.23 -17.84
C GLU A 28 -0.73 -12.09 -16.83
N ASN A 29 -0.47 -10.85 -17.25
CA ASN A 29 -0.65 -9.67 -16.39
C ASN A 29 -2.10 -9.51 -15.92
N ASP A 30 -3.07 -9.70 -16.81
CA ASP A 30 -4.49 -9.62 -16.46
C ASP A 30 -4.87 -10.67 -15.40
N LYS A 31 -4.34 -11.89 -15.52
CA LYS A 31 -4.52 -12.95 -14.54
C LYS A 31 -3.92 -12.58 -13.18
N ILE A 32 -2.69 -12.07 -13.16
CA ILE A 32 -1.99 -11.63 -11.95
C ILE A 32 -2.72 -10.47 -11.27
N ILE A 33 -3.23 -9.51 -12.04
CA ILE A 33 -4.01 -8.38 -11.52
C ILE A 33 -5.27 -8.88 -10.82
N LYS A 34 -5.97 -9.84 -11.44
CA LYS A 34 -7.19 -10.44 -10.87
C LYS A 34 -6.88 -11.18 -9.57
N GLU A 35 -5.88 -12.05 -9.55
CA GLU A 35 -5.48 -12.80 -8.34
C GLU A 35 -5.05 -11.85 -7.21
N ASN A 36 -4.26 -10.81 -7.52
CA ASN A 36 -3.87 -9.81 -6.53
C ASN A 36 -5.06 -9.06 -5.92
N LYS A 37 -6.07 -8.75 -6.74
CA LYS A 37 -7.29 -8.09 -6.26
C LYS A 37 -8.04 -8.99 -5.28
N GLU A 38 -8.24 -10.25 -5.64
CA GLU A 38 -8.91 -11.24 -4.78
C GLU A 38 -8.16 -11.45 -3.46
N LEU A 39 -6.84 -11.58 -3.50
CA LEU A 39 -6.00 -11.70 -2.30
C LEU A 39 -6.09 -10.46 -1.40
N LYS A 40 -6.05 -9.25 -1.97
CA LYS A 40 -6.23 -8.00 -1.20
C LYS A 40 -7.59 -7.94 -0.53
N GLU A 41 -8.65 -8.36 -1.22
CA GLU A 41 -10.00 -8.42 -0.64
C GLU A 41 -10.09 -9.45 0.50
N GLN A 42 -9.48 -10.63 0.35
CA GLN A 42 -9.41 -11.64 1.41
C GLN A 42 -8.62 -11.16 2.62
N LEU A 43 -7.49 -10.48 2.39
CA LEU A 43 -6.65 -9.90 3.43
C LEU A 43 -7.44 -8.82 4.19
N ASN A 44 -8.12 -7.93 3.48
CA ASN A 44 -9.00 -6.92 4.08
C ASN A 44 -10.16 -7.55 4.89
N LYS A 45 -10.72 -8.68 4.45
CA LYS A 45 -11.73 -9.42 5.23
C LYS A 45 -11.15 -10.03 6.51
N LYS A 46 -9.96 -10.64 6.45
CA LYS A 46 -9.29 -11.24 7.61
C LYS A 46 -8.82 -10.20 8.64
N HIS A 47 -8.32 -9.05 8.21
CA HIS A 47 -7.86 -7.99 9.13
C HIS A 47 -8.98 -7.17 9.77
N LYS A 48 -10.25 -7.36 9.38
CA LYS A 48 -11.41 -6.76 10.07
C LYS A 48 -11.73 -7.41 11.43
N GLY A 49 -10.98 -8.43 11.84
CA GLY A 49 -11.13 -9.10 13.15
C GLY A 49 -10.41 -8.44 14.34
N GLY A 50 -9.78 -7.27 14.13
CA GLY A 50 -9.10 -6.52 15.20
C GLY A 50 -10.03 -5.56 15.95
N ARG A 51 -9.66 -5.21 17.19
CA ARG A 51 -10.29 -4.09 17.91
C ARG A 51 -10.06 -2.82 17.08
N LYS A 52 -11.13 -2.09 16.74
CA LYS A 52 -11.00 -0.81 16.03
C LYS A 52 -9.99 0.08 16.77
N LYS A 53 -9.07 0.71 16.04
CA LYS A 53 -8.15 1.69 16.62
C LYS A 53 -8.97 2.71 17.41
N LYS A 54 -8.59 2.96 18.67
CA LYS A 54 -9.24 3.95 19.54
C LYS A 54 -8.90 5.39 19.14
N LEU A 55 -7.77 5.58 18.48
CA LEU A 55 -7.24 6.87 18.03
C LEU A 55 -6.99 6.80 16.52
N THR A 56 -7.38 7.86 15.84
CA THR A 56 -7.05 8.14 14.43
C THR A 56 -5.59 8.55 14.30
N ASP A 57 -5.06 8.46 13.08
CA ASP A 57 -3.67 8.84 12.83
C ASP A 57 -3.46 10.37 13.05
N MET A 58 -4.49 11.20 12.81
CA MET A 58 -4.45 12.65 13.13
C MET A 58 -4.43 12.92 14.63
N GLU A 59 -5.19 12.17 15.43
CA GLU A 59 -5.17 12.30 16.90
C GLU A 59 -3.80 11.87 17.45
N ILE A 60 -3.20 10.82 16.87
CA ILE A 60 -1.85 10.37 17.23
C ILE A 60 -0.83 11.49 16.99
N GLU A 61 -0.86 12.16 15.84
CA GLU A 61 0.03 13.30 15.57
C GLU A 61 -0.23 14.47 16.52
N SER A 62 -1.51 14.76 16.81
CA SER A 62 -1.89 15.82 17.76
C SER A 62 -1.36 15.54 19.17
N ILE A 63 -1.46 14.30 19.65
CA ILE A 63 -0.91 13.86 20.95
C ILE A 63 0.60 14.11 21.02
N LYS A 64 1.34 13.84 19.94
CA LYS A 64 2.79 14.08 19.88
C LYS A 64 3.12 15.57 19.93
N MET A 65 2.41 16.39 19.15
CA MET A 65 2.62 17.84 19.13
C MET A 65 2.36 18.46 20.50
N TYR A 66 1.26 18.08 21.16
CA TYR A 66 0.96 18.52 22.51
C TYR A 66 2.00 18.02 23.53
N ARG A 67 2.53 16.80 23.35
CA ARG A 67 3.59 16.29 24.22
C ARG A 67 4.88 17.10 24.08
N LEU A 68 5.26 17.49 22.86
CA LEU A 68 6.39 18.37 22.58
C LEU A 68 6.22 19.76 23.20
N GLN A 69 4.99 20.26 23.26
CA GLN A 69 4.64 21.52 23.94
C GLN A 69 4.67 21.43 25.48
N GLY A 70 4.95 20.25 26.04
CA GLY A 70 5.08 20.05 27.48
C GLY A 70 3.80 19.60 28.19
N ILE A 71 2.71 19.32 27.45
CA ILE A 71 1.47 18.83 28.06
C ILE A 71 1.71 17.45 28.69
N SER A 72 1.15 17.23 29.88
CA SER A 72 1.35 15.98 30.62
C SER A 72 0.55 14.83 30.03
N ILE A 73 1.05 13.60 30.19
CA ILE A 73 0.36 12.38 29.74
C ILE A 73 -1.04 12.28 30.38
N ARG A 74 -1.21 12.75 31.62
CA ARG A 74 -2.51 12.77 32.31
C ARG A 74 -3.47 13.77 31.68
N GLU A 75 -3.01 14.95 31.28
CA GLU A 75 -3.88 15.92 30.60
C GLU A 75 -4.27 15.42 29.21
N LEU A 76 -3.32 14.87 28.46
CA LEU A 76 -3.59 14.21 27.18
C LEU A 76 -4.62 13.09 27.31
N SER A 77 -4.57 12.30 28.39
CA SER A 77 -5.56 11.26 28.65
C SER A 77 -6.97 11.81 28.81
N LYS A 78 -7.12 13.02 29.37
CA LYS A 78 -8.40 13.70 29.52
C LYS A 78 -8.86 14.33 28.21
N ILE A 79 -7.96 15.02 27.49
CA ILE A 79 -8.26 15.69 26.21
C ILE A 79 -8.75 14.69 25.17
N PHE A 80 -8.08 13.54 25.05
CA PHE A 80 -8.41 12.51 24.06
C PHE A 80 -9.29 11.39 24.63
N ASN A 81 -9.82 11.56 25.85
CA ASN A 81 -10.68 10.59 26.55
C ASN A 81 -10.17 9.13 26.46
N CYS A 82 -8.87 8.96 26.65
CA CYS A 82 -8.16 7.69 26.52
C CYS A 82 -7.44 7.33 27.82
N SER A 83 -7.10 6.06 28.03
CA SER A 83 -6.33 5.70 29.22
C SER A 83 -4.91 6.27 29.15
N VAL A 84 -4.32 6.58 30.30
CA VAL A 84 -2.92 7.02 30.42
C VAL A 84 -1.97 6.04 29.71
N GLY A 85 -2.22 4.73 29.84
CA GLY A 85 -1.44 3.71 29.15
C GLY A 85 -1.56 3.76 27.62
N THR A 86 -2.72 4.17 27.08
CA THR A 86 -2.89 4.36 25.63
C THR A 86 -2.03 5.51 25.14
N ILE A 87 -2.08 6.65 25.84
CA ILE A 87 -1.25 7.82 25.50
C ILE A 87 0.24 7.50 25.65
N TYR A 88 0.63 6.81 26.72
CA TYR A 88 2.00 6.37 26.92
C TYR A 88 2.50 5.47 25.78
N ASN A 89 1.70 4.51 25.32
CA ASN A 89 2.06 3.65 24.19
C ASN A 89 2.18 4.43 22.88
N VAL A 90 1.33 5.45 22.67
CA VAL A 90 1.41 6.33 21.49
C VAL A 90 2.72 7.11 21.48
N ILE A 91 3.16 7.61 22.65
CA ILE A 91 4.41 8.35 22.78
C ILE A 91 5.63 7.40 22.66
N LYS A 92 5.58 6.26 23.35
CA LYS A 92 6.69 5.30 23.42
C LYS A 92 6.91 4.52 22.13
N GLY A 93 5.87 4.26 21.34
CA GLY A 93 5.96 3.52 20.07
C GLY A 93 6.80 4.20 18.96
N LEU A 94 7.51 5.28 19.28
CA LEU A 94 8.36 6.07 18.38
C LEU A 94 9.85 6.06 18.78
N GLU A 95 10.21 5.53 19.96
CA GLU A 95 11.62 5.36 20.33
C GLU A 95 12.17 4.17 19.52
N TYR A 96 12.68 4.45 18.32
CA TYR A 96 13.53 3.56 17.53
C TYR A 96 15.00 3.92 17.76
#